data_AF-A0A410YFR2-F1
#
_entry.id   AF-A0A410YFR2-F1
#
_cell.length_a   1.000
_cell.length_b   1.000
_cell.length_c   1.000
_cell.angle_alpha   90.00
_cell.angle_beta   90.00
_cell.angle_gamma   90.00
#
_symmetry.space_group_name_H-M   'P 1'
#
loop_
_entity.id
_entity.type
_entity.pdbx_description
1 polymer ?
#
loop_
_entity_poly.entity_id
_entity_poly.type
_entity_poly.pdbx_seq_one_letter_code
_entity_poly.pdbx_strand_id
1 'polypeptide(L)'
;MTDSASGAEITTAPSRDETSARGRPSLIAGRSNLPLDDRQIRIVAETFSGFDYQVPFRYEDTARTSFRVEVNEFGNEEGIVVVGRDVFPGASIIDPNSALSMKAAVAHEISHYYRWKDQTEFPELEYEYLDEALTSLDASLRFPALSPHELKQLVLDAIQRIQIYRSHIHGSAAGNPST
;
A
#
# COMPACT_ATOMS: atom_id res chain seq x y z
N MET A 1 -15.84 58.36 18.49
CA MET A 1 -14.97 57.36 19.13
C MET A 1 -15.74 56.07 19.23
N THR A 2 -15.61 55.23 18.20
CA THR A 2 -15.87 53.78 18.23
C THR A 2 -15.50 53.30 16.84
N ASP A 3 -14.42 52.54 16.70
CA ASP A 3 -14.37 51.54 15.65
C ASP A 3 -13.65 50.31 16.17
N SER A 4 -14.38 49.21 16.05
CA SER A 4 -14.04 47.84 16.39
C SER A 4 -13.63 47.10 15.13
N ALA A 5 -13.12 45.86 15.33
CA ALA A 5 -12.70 44.86 14.35
C ALA A 5 -11.24 45.02 13.88
N SER A 6 -10.45 43.96 13.76
CA SER A 6 -10.81 42.63 13.30
C SER A 6 -9.86 41.60 13.93
N GLY A 7 -10.44 40.59 14.59
CA GLY A 7 -9.75 39.34 14.88
C GLY A 7 -9.76 38.48 13.61
N ALA A 8 -8.57 38.13 13.12
CA ALA A 8 -8.42 37.15 12.07
C ALA A 8 -8.58 35.76 12.69
N GLU A 9 -9.68 35.08 12.35
CA GLU A 9 -9.81 33.64 12.52
C GLU A 9 -8.79 32.95 11.61
N ILE A 10 -7.81 32.29 12.23
CA ILE A 10 -6.94 31.33 11.55
C ILE A 10 -7.77 30.07 11.39
N THR A 11 -8.44 29.93 10.25
CA THR A 11 -9.05 28.67 9.84
C THR A 11 -7.92 27.68 9.54
N THR A 12 -7.58 26.85 10.52
CA THR A 12 -6.76 25.65 10.29
C THR A 12 -7.50 24.74 9.32
N ALA A 13 -6.92 24.53 8.13
CA ALA A 13 -7.39 23.56 7.18
C ALA A 13 -7.43 22.15 7.83
N PRO A 14 -8.40 21.30 7.49
CA PRO A 14 -8.46 19.93 8.00
C PRO A 14 -7.19 19.17 7.62
N SER A 15 -6.64 18.42 8.57
CA SER A 15 -5.45 17.57 8.40
C SER A 15 -5.69 16.55 7.28
N ARG A 16 -4.72 16.40 6.37
CA ARG A 16 -4.74 15.47 5.21
C ARG A 16 -4.89 13.98 5.55
N ASP A 17 -4.99 13.61 6.82
CA ASP A 17 -4.88 12.22 7.27
C ASP A 17 -6.16 11.38 7.13
N GLU A 18 -7.36 11.95 7.27
CA GLU A 18 -8.57 11.11 7.33
C GLU A 18 -9.06 10.59 5.96
N THR A 19 -8.55 11.14 4.86
CA THR A 19 -8.94 10.76 3.49
C THR A 19 -7.84 10.04 2.72
N SER A 20 -6.71 9.71 3.39
CA SER A 20 -5.57 9.07 2.73
C SER A 20 -5.59 7.54 2.85
N ALA A 21 -5.28 6.85 1.75
CA ALA A 21 -5.08 5.40 1.74
C ALA A 21 -3.74 4.97 2.36
N ARG A 22 -2.82 5.91 2.63
CA ARG A 22 -1.47 5.62 3.13
C ARG A 22 -1.52 4.93 4.50
N GLY A 23 -0.65 3.93 4.69
CA GLY A 23 -0.54 3.16 5.93
C GLY A 23 -1.60 2.08 6.14
N ARG A 24 -2.52 1.88 5.19
CA ARG A 24 -3.44 0.74 5.20
C ARG A 24 -2.72 -0.54 4.75
N PRO A 25 -3.16 -1.72 5.20
CA PRO A 25 -2.57 -2.99 4.75
C PRO A 25 -2.73 -3.14 3.24
N SER A 26 -1.62 -3.27 2.53
CA SER A 26 -1.63 -3.33 1.07
C SER A 26 -1.98 -4.72 0.53
N LEU A 27 -1.75 -5.79 1.28
CA LEU A 27 -1.93 -7.17 0.80
C LEU A 27 -3.35 -7.75 1.08
N ILE A 28 -3.94 -8.42 0.09
CA ILE A 28 -5.29 -9.05 0.17
C ILE A 28 -5.31 -10.23 1.17
N ALA A 29 -6.51 -10.60 1.66
CA ALA A 29 -6.78 -11.69 2.60
C ALA A 29 -6.12 -13.05 2.26
N GLY A 30 -5.91 -13.89 3.29
CA GLY A 30 -5.28 -15.22 3.16
C GLY A 30 -3.77 -15.27 3.48
N ARG A 31 -3.23 -14.19 4.07
CA ARG A 31 -1.82 -14.07 4.45
C ARG A 31 -1.52 -14.72 5.81
N SER A 32 -0.23 -14.95 6.07
CA SER A 32 0.22 -15.45 7.38
C SER A 32 -0.07 -14.39 8.46
N ASN A 33 -0.49 -14.87 9.63
CA ASN A 33 -0.56 -14.07 10.86
C ASN A 33 0.46 -14.53 11.91
N LEU A 34 1.31 -15.50 11.55
CA LEU A 34 2.35 -16.01 12.44
C LEU A 34 3.50 -15.00 12.51
N PRO A 35 4.11 -14.78 13.69
CA PRO A 35 5.33 -14.01 13.81
C PRO A 35 6.42 -14.51 12.85
N LEU A 36 7.21 -13.59 12.30
CA LEU A 36 8.34 -13.96 11.46
C LEU A 36 9.50 -14.38 12.36
N ASP A 37 10.17 -15.48 12.01
CA ASP A 37 11.43 -15.84 12.64
C ASP A 37 12.61 -15.00 12.07
N ASP A 38 13.75 -15.01 12.76
CA ASP A 38 14.94 -14.25 12.34
C ASP A 38 15.41 -14.59 10.92
N ARG A 39 15.22 -15.85 10.50
CA ARG A 39 15.59 -16.30 9.16
C ARG A 39 14.65 -15.68 8.12
N GLN A 40 13.36 -15.64 8.39
CA GLN A 40 12.36 -15.01 7.53
C GLN A 40 12.59 -13.50 7.41
N ILE A 41 12.83 -12.83 8.53
CA ILE A 41 13.17 -11.39 8.54
C ILE A 41 14.40 -11.13 7.68
N ARG A 42 15.45 -11.94 7.85
CA ARG A 42 16.68 -11.84 7.05
C ARG A 42 16.42 -12.06 5.55
N ILE A 43 15.63 -13.07 5.18
CA ILE A 43 15.29 -13.34 3.77
C ILE A 43 14.54 -12.16 3.15
N VAL A 44 13.61 -11.54 3.89
CA VAL A 44 12.89 -10.35 3.41
C VAL A 44 13.88 -9.19 3.22
N ALA A 45 14.76 -8.94 4.18
CA ALA A 45 15.77 -7.89 4.09
C ALA A 45 16.74 -8.08 2.91
N GLU A 46 17.19 -9.32 2.68
CA GLU A 46 18.02 -9.69 1.53
C GLU A 46 17.25 -9.50 0.21
N THR A 47 15.94 -9.74 0.19
CA THR A 47 15.09 -9.53 -0.98
C THR A 47 14.90 -8.05 -1.29
N PHE A 48 14.61 -7.21 -0.29
CA PHE A 48 14.58 -5.75 -0.47
C PHE A 48 15.91 -5.26 -1.02
N SER A 49 17.02 -5.63 -0.38
CA SER A 49 18.37 -5.21 -0.82
C SER A 49 18.71 -5.69 -2.25
N GLY A 50 18.22 -6.87 -2.63
CA GLY A 50 18.43 -7.46 -3.95
C GLY A 50 17.59 -6.83 -5.05
N PHE A 51 16.42 -6.28 -4.72
CA PHE A 51 15.61 -5.51 -5.66
C PHE A 51 16.01 -4.05 -5.71
N ASP A 52 16.12 -3.41 -4.54
CA ASP A 52 16.52 -2.03 -4.42
C ASP A 52 16.99 -1.69 -2.99
N TYR A 53 18.30 -1.47 -2.84
CA TYR A 53 18.90 -1.10 -1.56
C TYR A 53 18.61 0.34 -1.12
N GLN A 54 18.06 1.18 -2.00
CA GLN A 54 17.77 2.59 -1.69
C GLN A 54 16.41 2.80 -1.04
N VAL A 55 15.54 1.79 -1.07
CA VAL A 55 14.17 1.89 -0.56
C VAL A 55 14.19 1.64 0.95
N PRO A 56 13.81 2.63 1.78
CA PRO A 56 13.76 2.45 3.22
C PRO A 56 12.70 1.43 3.60
N PHE A 57 13.08 0.45 4.42
CA PHE A 57 12.12 -0.49 5.01
C PHE A 57 12.49 -0.81 6.46
N ARG A 58 11.49 -1.19 7.25
CA ARG A 58 11.70 -1.73 8.60
C ARG A 58 10.71 -2.85 8.89
N TYR A 59 11.10 -3.74 9.80
CA TYR A 59 10.22 -4.79 10.30
C TYR A 59 9.49 -4.34 11.56
N GLU A 60 8.19 -4.59 11.62
CA GLU A 60 7.35 -4.35 12.79
C GLU A 60 6.51 -5.61 13.07
N ASP A 61 6.76 -6.27 14.21
CA ASP A 61 6.14 -7.56 14.52
C ASP A 61 4.60 -7.48 14.61
N THR A 62 4.05 -6.39 15.14
CA THR A 62 2.59 -6.22 15.27
C THR A 62 1.94 -5.58 14.05
N ALA A 63 2.72 -5.20 13.04
CA ALA A 63 2.19 -4.51 11.87
C ALA A 63 1.75 -5.47 10.78
N ARG A 64 0.92 -4.93 9.89
CA ARG A 64 0.69 -5.48 8.55
C ARG A 64 1.58 -4.75 7.56
N THR A 65 1.95 -5.47 6.52
CA THR A 65 2.79 -4.97 5.44
C THR A 65 2.08 -3.82 4.73
N SER A 66 2.74 -2.67 4.68
CA SER A 66 2.17 -1.44 4.16
C SER A 66 3.27 -0.44 3.80
N PHE A 67 2.97 0.41 2.82
CA PHE A 67 3.71 1.64 2.59
C PHE A 67 3.18 2.78 3.46
N ARG A 68 4.09 3.54 4.08
CA ARG A 68 3.78 4.71 4.92
C ARG A 68 4.60 5.90 4.47
N VAL A 69 4.01 7.09 4.63
CA VAL A 69 4.73 8.36 4.54
C VAL A 69 4.79 8.93 5.94
N GLU A 70 6.01 9.10 6.46
CA GLU A 70 6.26 9.60 7.80
C GLU A 70 6.99 10.95 7.72
N VAL A 71 6.76 11.84 8.68
CA VAL A 71 7.49 13.11 8.76
C VAL A 71 8.71 12.91 9.66
N ASN A 72 9.90 13.15 9.13
CA ASN A 72 11.15 13.00 9.87
C ASN A 72 11.39 14.18 10.86
N GLU A 73 12.46 14.10 11.64
CA GLU A 73 12.82 15.12 12.64
C GLU A 73 13.07 16.52 12.05
N PHE A 74 13.29 16.62 10.74
CA PHE A 74 13.50 17.87 10.01
C PHE A 74 12.22 18.40 9.34
N GLY A 75 11.08 17.74 9.54
CA GLY A 75 9.80 18.14 8.95
C GLY A 75 9.63 17.72 7.49
N ASN A 76 10.49 16.84 6.95
CA ASN A 76 10.37 16.33 5.58
C ASN A 76 9.59 15.01 5.56
N GLU A 77 8.75 14.83 4.54
CA GLU A 77 8.08 13.55 4.28
C GLU A 77 9.08 12.51 3.76
N GLU A 78 9.05 11.31 4.35
CA GLU A 78 9.83 10.14 3.94
C GLU A 78 8.92 8.94 3.75
N GLY A 79 9.00 8.32 2.57
CA GLY A 79 8.34 7.05 2.29
C GLY A 79 9.11 5.89 2.89
N ILE A 80 8.43 5.05 3.67
CA ILE A 80 8.99 3.83 4.28
C ILE A 80 8.06 2.64 4.06
N VAL A 81 8.65 1.50 3.73
CA VAL A 81 7.92 0.22 3.73
C VAL A 81 7.99 -0.40 5.13
N VAL A 82 6.83 -0.61 5.74
CA VAL A 82 6.72 -1.36 6.98
C VAL A 82 6.38 -2.79 6.63
N VAL A 83 7.27 -3.72 7.00
CA VAL A 83 7.12 -5.15 6.76
C VAL A 83 6.47 -5.80 7.97
N GLY A 84 5.32 -6.43 7.75
CA GLY A 84 4.57 -7.15 8.76
C GLY A 84 4.62 -8.67 8.60
N ARG A 85 3.89 -9.38 9.47
CA ARG A 85 3.77 -10.85 9.47
C ARG A 85 3.15 -11.43 8.20
N ASP A 86 2.37 -10.62 7.52
CA ASP A 86 1.64 -10.96 6.30
C ASP A 86 2.47 -10.81 5.01
N VAL A 87 3.76 -10.48 5.09
CA VAL A 87 4.65 -10.48 3.90
C VAL A 87 4.84 -11.89 3.32
N PHE A 88 4.66 -12.93 4.14
CA PHE A 88 4.61 -14.32 3.67
C PHE A 88 3.16 -14.76 3.42
N PRO A 89 2.94 -15.59 2.38
CA PRO A 89 1.63 -16.20 2.18
C PRO A 89 1.26 -17.09 3.37
N GLY A 90 -0.03 -17.15 3.72
CA GLY A 90 -0.52 -17.98 4.82
C GLY A 90 -0.55 -19.46 4.47
N ALA A 91 -0.76 -20.33 5.47
CA ALA A 91 -0.94 -21.77 5.23
C ALA A 91 -2.29 -22.10 4.55
N SER A 92 -3.29 -21.22 4.72
CA SER A 92 -4.66 -21.39 4.21
C SER A 92 -4.89 -20.58 2.94
N ILE A 93 -4.04 -20.76 1.92
CA ILE A 93 -4.26 -20.15 0.61
C ILE A 93 -5.42 -20.88 -0.06
N ILE A 94 -6.63 -20.31 0.03
CA ILE A 94 -7.86 -20.87 -0.55
C ILE A 94 -7.78 -20.85 -2.09
N ASP A 95 -7.04 -19.90 -2.66
CA ASP A 95 -6.71 -19.88 -4.09
C ASP A 95 -5.19 -19.70 -4.29
N PRO A 96 -4.45 -20.78 -4.59
CA PRO A 96 -2.99 -20.74 -4.76
C PRO A 96 -2.52 -19.80 -5.88
N ASN A 97 -3.43 -19.33 -6.75
CA ASN A 97 -3.10 -18.43 -7.84
C ASN A 97 -3.23 -16.93 -7.49
N SER A 98 -3.81 -16.56 -6.35
CA SER A 98 -4.07 -15.15 -6.01
C SER A 98 -3.23 -14.59 -4.86
N ALA A 99 -2.60 -15.44 -4.04
CA ALA A 99 -1.71 -14.93 -2.99
C ALA A 99 -0.32 -14.62 -3.54
N LEU A 100 0.13 -13.36 -3.44
CA LEU A 100 1.48 -12.94 -3.83
C LEU A 100 2.56 -13.78 -3.12
N SER A 101 3.63 -14.17 -3.81
CA SER A 101 4.84 -14.67 -3.13
C SER A 101 5.43 -13.58 -2.23
N MET A 102 6.36 -13.94 -1.34
CA MET A 102 7.08 -12.93 -0.55
C MET A 102 7.84 -11.95 -1.46
N LYS A 103 8.49 -12.42 -2.54
CA LYS A 103 9.17 -11.53 -3.49
C LYS A 103 8.19 -10.64 -4.24
N ALA A 104 7.06 -11.18 -4.70
CA ALA A 104 6.03 -10.39 -5.36
C ALA A 104 5.46 -9.31 -4.41
N ALA A 105 5.24 -9.64 -3.14
CA ALA A 105 4.83 -8.67 -2.12
C ALA A 105 5.92 -7.59 -1.88
N VAL A 106 7.20 -7.96 -1.78
CA VAL A 106 8.28 -6.97 -1.65
C VAL A 106 8.35 -6.05 -2.86
N ALA A 107 8.27 -6.59 -4.08
CA ALA A 107 8.23 -5.80 -5.30
C ALA A 107 7.02 -4.83 -5.34
N HIS A 108 5.87 -5.28 -4.87
CA HIS A 108 4.67 -4.46 -4.70
C HIS A 108 4.92 -3.26 -3.79
N GLU A 109 5.43 -3.50 -2.59
CA GLU A 109 5.69 -2.42 -1.63
C GLU A 109 6.77 -1.44 -2.10
N ILE A 110 7.81 -1.91 -2.79
CA ILE A 110 8.79 -1.01 -3.39
C ILE A 110 8.14 -0.13 -4.46
N SER A 111 7.17 -0.67 -5.20
CA SER A 111 6.47 0.09 -6.24
C SER A 111 5.60 1.19 -5.62
N HIS A 112 5.02 0.98 -4.44
CA HIS A 112 4.37 2.06 -3.69
C HIS A 112 5.33 3.21 -3.40
N TYR A 113 6.54 2.92 -2.91
CA TYR A 113 7.57 3.94 -2.66
C TYR A 113 7.87 4.77 -3.92
N TYR A 114 8.02 4.12 -5.08
CA TYR A 114 8.30 4.82 -6.33
C TYR A 114 7.10 5.61 -6.84
N ARG A 115 5.88 5.06 -6.75
CA ARG A 115 4.68 5.78 -7.17
C ARG A 115 4.44 7.02 -6.33
N TRP A 116 4.71 6.96 -5.02
CA TRP A 116 4.72 8.13 -4.14
C TRP A 116 5.78 9.15 -4.57
N LYS A 117 7.03 8.70 -4.71
CA LYS A 117 8.17 9.55 -5.08
C LYS A 117 7.97 10.25 -6.43
N ASP A 118 7.37 9.54 -7.38
CA ASP A 118 7.11 10.03 -8.75
C ASP A 118 5.74 10.76 -8.85
N GLN A 119 5.00 10.87 -7.75
CA GLN A 119 3.68 11.52 -7.66
C GLN A 119 2.63 10.93 -8.62
N THR A 120 2.64 9.60 -8.76
CA THR A 120 1.71 8.84 -9.61
C THR A 120 0.71 7.97 -8.81
N GLU A 121 0.79 8.02 -7.48
CA GLU A 121 -0.21 7.40 -6.59
C GLU A 121 -1.54 8.17 -6.59
N PHE A 122 -2.62 7.47 -6.26
CA PHE A 122 -3.93 8.06 -5.94
C PHE A 122 -4.12 7.98 -4.42
N PRO A 123 -3.82 9.07 -3.69
CA PRO A 123 -3.84 9.05 -2.23
C PRO A 123 -5.26 8.96 -1.65
N GLU A 124 -6.30 9.26 -2.43
CA GLU A 124 -7.68 9.30 -1.96
C GLU A 124 -8.26 7.89 -1.70
N LEU A 125 -8.93 7.71 -0.56
CA LEU A 125 -9.55 6.44 -0.17
C LEU A 125 -10.53 5.88 -1.21
N GLU A 126 -11.22 6.72 -1.98
CA GLU A 126 -12.15 6.25 -3.01
C GLU A 126 -11.44 5.47 -4.13
N TYR A 127 -10.16 5.72 -4.37
CA TYR A 127 -9.35 5.05 -5.38
C TYR A 127 -8.43 3.97 -4.81
N GLU A 128 -8.50 3.64 -3.51
CA GLU A 128 -7.58 2.70 -2.83
C GLU A 128 -7.35 1.41 -3.63
N TYR A 129 -8.43 0.75 -4.09
CA TYR A 129 -8.31 -0.49 -4.87
C TYR A 129 -7.73 -0.27 -6.27
N LEU A 130 -8.05 0.85 -6.92
CA LEU A 130 -7.48 1.17 -8.23
C LEU A 130 -5.99 1.48 -8.10
N ASP A 131 -5.62 2.23 -7.06
CA ASP A 131 -4.25 2.57 -6.76
C ASP A 131 -3.40 1.32 -6.50
N GLU A 132 -3.84 0.46 -5.60
CA GLU A 132 -3.18 -0.81 -5.31
C GLU A 132 -3.08 -1.70 -6.56
N ALA A 133 -4.07 -1.69 -7.46
CA ALA A 133 -3.99 -2.42 -8.72
C ALA A 133 -2.89 -1.87 -9.64
N LEU A 134 -2.75 -0.55 -9.72
CA LEU A 134 -1.70 0.11 -10.49
C LEU A 134 -0.32 -0.15 -9.88
N THR A 135 -0.21 -0.21 -8.54
CA THR A 135 1.02 -0.62 -7.86
C THR A 135 1.42 -2.04 -8.25
N SER A 136 0.49 -3.00 -8.27
CA SER A 136 0.77 -4.38 -8.69
C SER A 136 1.26 -4.44 -10.15
N LEU A 137 0.67 -3.64 -11.04
CA LEU A 137 1.12 -3.55 -12.43
C LEU A 137 2.50 -2.90 -12.55
N ASP A 138 2.76 -1.80 -11.83
CA ASP A 138 4.08 -1.16 -11.79
C ASP A 138 5.15 -2.14 -11.33
N ALA A 139 4.89 -2.88 -10.26
CA ALA A 139 5.79 -3.93 -9.76
C ALA A 139 6.10 -4.99 -10.82
N SER A 140 5.09 -5.41 -11.59
CA SER A 140 5.27 -6.43 -12.64
C SER A 140 6.16 -5.94 -13.80
N LEU A 141 6.21 -4.63 -14.03
CA LEU A 141 7.01 -4.02 -15.09
C LEU A 141 8.40 -3.58 -14.60
N ARG A 142 8.50 -3.16 -13.34
CA ARG A 142 9.72 -2.60 -12.73
C ARG A 142 10.75 -3.65 -12.38
N PHE A 143 10.33 -4.86 -11.98
CA PHE A 143 11.23 -5.89 -11.45
C PHE A 143 11.38 -7.08 -12.40
N PRO A 144 12.31 -7.01 -13.39
CA PRO A 144 12.53 -8.10 -14.35
C PRO A 144 13.14 -9.36 -13.71
N ALA A 145 13.63 -9.27 -12.46
CA ALA A 145 14.15 -10.40 -11.69
C ALA A 145 13.05 -11.31 -11.12
N LEU A 146 11.78 -10.91 -11.21
CA LEU A 146 10.65 -11.75 -10.82
C LEU A 146 10.48 -12.92 -11.80
N SER A 147 10.11 -14.08 -11.25
CA SER A 147 9.78 -15.25 -12.07
C SER A 147 8.46 -15.04 -12.84
N PRO A 148 8.22 -15.77 -13.95
CA PRO A 148 6.95 -15.71 -14.67
C PRO A 148 5.72 -15.98 -13.78
N HIS A 149 5.89 -16.82 -12.75
CA HIS A 149 4.85 -17.09 -11.77
C HIS A 149 4.54 -15.85 -10.91
N GLU A 150 5.55 -15.16 -10.41
CA GLU A 150 5.39 -13.95 -9.58
C GLU A 150 4.82 -12.78 -10.38
N LEU A 151 5.25 -12.63 -11.64
CA LEU A 151 4.64 -11.67 -12.57
C LEU A 151 3.15 -11.96 -12.77
N LYS A 152 2.79 -13.24 -12.97
CA LYS A 152 1.38 -13.65 -13.08
C LYS A 152 0.59 -13.34 -11.81
N GLN A 153 1.17 -13.56 -10.63
CA GLN A 153 0.52 -13.23 -9.35
C GLN A 153 0.20 -11.74 -9.23
N LEU A 154 1.14 -10.86 -9.57
CA LEU A 154 0.93 -9.40 -9.56
C LEU A 154 -0.18 -8.97 -10.54
N VAL A 155 -0.19 -9.54 -11.75
CA VAL A 155 -1.23 -9.24 -12.74
C VAL A 155 -2.62 -9.72 -12.26
N LEU A 156 -2.69 -10.91 -11.63
CA LEU A 156 -3.94 -11.42 -11.08
C LEU A 156 -4.43 -10.59 -9.88
N ASP A 157 -3.53 -10.15 -9.01
CA ASP A 157 -3.85 -9.22 -7.91
C ASP A 157 -4.42 -7.90 -8.46
N ALA A 158 -3.78 -7.31 -9.49
CA ALA A 158 -4.29 -6.11 -10.15
C ALA A 158 -5.71 -6.30 -10.72
N ILE A 159 -5.95 -7.41 -11.43
CA ILE A 159 -7.26 -7.74 -11.99
C ILE A 159 -8.31 -7.86 -10.88
N GLN A 160 -7.98 -8.55 -9.79
CA GLN A 160 -8.88 -8.74 -8.66
C GLN A 160 -9.26 -7.39 -8.03
N ARG A 161 -8.29 -6.50 -7.81
CA ARG A 161 -8.56 -5.17 -7.25
C ARG A 161 -9.36 -4.27 -8.18
N ILE A 162 -9.13 -4.33 -9.48
CA ILE A 162 -9.97 -3.64 -10.47
C ILE A 162 -11.41 -4.14 -10.41
N GLN A 163 -11.62 -5.45 -10.26
CA GLN A 163 -12.96 -6.03 -10.10
C GLN A 163 -13.65 -5.57 -8.80
N ILE A 164 -12.90 -5.48 -7.70
CA ILE A 164 -13.40 -4.96 -6.42
C ILE A 164 -13.76 -3.48 -6.56
N TYR A 165 -12.86 -2.66 -7.12
CA TYR A 165 -13.08 -1.23 -7.38
C TYR A 165 -14.34 -1.01 -8.23
N ARG A 166 -14.47 -1.74 -9.34
CA ARG A 166 -15.65 -1.69 -10.21
C ARG A 166 -16.94 -2.03 -9.45
N SER A 167 -16.91 -3.04 -8.59
CA SER A 167 -18.06 -3.43 -7.78
C SER A 167 -18.42 -2.36 -6.75
N HIS A 168 -17.42 -1.70 -6.17
CA HIS A 168 -17.58 -0.61 -5.20
C HIS A 168 -18.26 0.62 -5.84
N ILE A 169 -17.77 1.08 -6.99
CA ILE A 169 -18.35 2.24 -7.68
C ILE A 169 -19.78 1.99 -8.20
N HIS A 170 -20.09 0.77 -8.66
CA HIS A 170 -21.43 0.43 -9.13
C HIS A 170 -22.41 0.10 -8.00
N GLY A 171 -21.91 -0.39 -6.85
CA GLY A 171 -22.72 -0.60 -5.65
C GLY A 171 -23.17 0.71 -4.99
N SER A 172 -22.31 1.73 -4.97
CA SER A 172 -22.63 3.07 -4.45
C SER A 172 -23.64 3.84 -5.31
N ALA A 173 -23.75 3.53 -6.60
CA ALA A 173 -24.72 4.16 -7.51
C ALA A 173 -26.16 3.62 -7.37
N ALA A 174 -26.37 2.48 -6.71
CA ALA A 174 -27.68 1.85 -6.55
C ALA A 174 -28.46 2.29 -5.30
N GLY A 175 -27.88 3.14 -4.45
CA GLY A 175 -28.44 3.57 -3.17
C GLY A 175 -28.93 5.02 -3.16
N ASN A 176 -29.95 5.35 -3.95
CA ASN A 176 -30.94 6.40 -3.63
C ASN A 176 -32.07 6.40 -4.68
N PRO A 177 -33.12 5.58 -4.52
CA PRO A 177 -34.43 5.96 -5.04
C PRO A 177 -34.97 7.05 -4.11
N SER A 178 -34.91 8.31 -4.54
CA SER A 178 -35.63 9.39 -3.89
C SER A 178 -37.12 9.04 -3.84
N THR A 179 -37.65 8.87 -2.62
CA THR A 179 -39.09 8.93 -2.32
C THR A 179 -39.33 10.02 -1.30
#